data_AF-A0A658NIU8-F1
#
_entry.id   AF-A0A658NIU8-F1
#
_cell.length_a   1.000
_cell.length_b   1.000
_cell.length_c   1.000
_cell.angle_alpha   90.00
_cell.angle_beta   90.00
_cell.angle_gamma   90.00
#
_symmetry.space_group_name_H-M   'P 1'
#
loop_
_entity.id
_entity.type
_entity.pdbx_description
1 polymer ?
#
loop_
_entity_poly.entity_id
_entity_poly.type
_entity_poly.pdbx_seq_one_letter_code
_entity_poly.pdbx_strand_id
1 'polypeptide(L)' 'GELARRARELEGQGRQLIKLNIGNPGAFGFRAPEHLQRAIADRIERTDPYTHQQGLPEAREAIAAFHKARGTPNASPERV' A
#
# COMPACT_ATOMS: atom_id res chain seq x y z
N GLY A 1 -16.55 -5.54 -12.56
CA GLY A 1 -17.95 -5.64 -12.14
C GLY A 1 -18.82 -4.71 -12.94
N GLU A 2 -20.11 -5.01 -13.05
CA GLU A 2 -21.09 -4.29 -13.88
C GLU A 2 -21.22 -2.80 -13.48
N LEU A 3 -21.22 -2.50 -12.18
CA LEU A 3 -21.26 -1.14 -11.64
C LEU A 3 -20.08 -0.27 -12.13
N ALA A 4 -18.87 -0.82 -12.14
CA ALA A 4 -17.67 -0.09 -12.58
C ALA A 4 -17.70 0.20 -14.09
N ARG A 5 -18.29 -0.70 -14.90
CA ARG A 5 -18.49 -0.48 -16.34
C ARG A 5 -19.47 0.67 -16.56
N ARG A 6 -20.61 0.66 -15.86
CA ARG A 6 -21.61 1.73 -15.97
C ARG A 6 -21.08 3.07 -15.49
N ALA A 7 -20.30 3.10 -14.41
CA ALA A 7 -19.63 4.32 -13.95
C ALA A 7 -18.71 4.91 -15.03
N ARG A 8 -17.90 4.07 -15.70
CA ARG A 8 -17.02 4.51 -16.78
C ARG A 8 -17.78 5.06 -18.00
N GLU A 9 -18.91 4.46 -18.37
CA GLU A 9 -19.78 4.98 -19.43
C GLU A 9 -20.31 6.38 -19.11
N LEU A 10 -20.77 6.60 -17.87
CA LEU A 10 -21.29 7.89 -17.43
C LEU A 10 -20.17 8.95 -17.33
N GLU A 11 -18.96 8.57 -16.90
CA GLU A 11 -17.79 9.45 -16.94
C GLU A 11 -17.43 9.84 -18.39
N GLY A 12 -17.50 8.89 -19.33
CA GLY A 12 -17.28 9.15 -20.76
C GLY A 12 -18.32 10.09 -21.39
N GLN A 13 -19.50 10.22 -20.78
CA GLN A 13 -20.53 11.20 -21.13
C GLN A 13 -20.29 12.57 -20.47
N GLY A 14 -19.16 12.77 -19.79
CA GLY A 14 -18.80 14.02 -19.11
C GLY A 14 -19.46 14.20 -17.74
N ARG A 15 -20.14 13.19 -17.20
CA ARG A 15 -20.75 13.27 -15.87
C ARG A 15 -19.68 13.07 -14.81
N GLN A 16 -19.66 13.96 -13.81
CA GLN A 16 -18.83 13.74 -12.63
C GLN A 16 -19.50 12.73 -11.69
N LEU A 17 -18.72 11.76 -11.22
CA LEU A 17 -19.16 10.74 -10.27
C LEU A 17 -18.27 10.77 -9.02
N ILE A 18 -18.90 10.66 -7.85
CA ILE A 18 -18.20 10.49 -6.58
C ILE A 18 -17.95 8.99 -6.36
N LYS A 19 -16.68 8.58 -6.30
CA LYS A 19 -16.28 7.17 -6.22
C LYS A 19 -16.16 6.72 -4.76
N LEU A 20 -17.25 6.21 -4.19
CA LEU A 20 -17.26 5.65 -2.82
C LEU A 20 -17.05 4.13 -2.78
N ASN A 21 -16.72 3.52 -3.92
CA ASN A 21 -16.62 2.08 -4.09
C ASN A 21 -15.24 1.50 -3.76
N ILE A 22 -14.21 2.34 -3.63
CA ILE A 22 -12.85 1.92 -3.26
C ILE A 22 -12.30 2.82 -2.17
N GLY A 23 -11.64 2.23 -1.18
CA GLY A 23 -10.85 2.96 -0.19
C GLY A 23 -9.54 3.42 -0.80
N ASN A 24 -9.57 4.42 -1.69
CA ASN A 24 -8.38 5.06 -2.23
C ASN A 24 -8.20 6.45 -1.60
N PRO A 25 -7.44 6.57 -0.49
CA PRO A 25 -7.22 7.86 0.17
C PRO A 25 -6.62 8.91 -0.77
N GLY A 26 -5.76 8.51 -1.72
CA GLY A 26 -5.11 9.42 -2.66
C GLY A 26 -6.10 10.18 -3.55
N ALA A 27 -7.20 9.53 -3.95
CA ALA A 27 -8.27 10.18 -4.72
C ALA A 27 -9.01 11.26 -3.92
N PHE A 28 -8.88 11.26 -2.60
CA PHE A 28 -9.49 12.23 -1.67
C PHE A 28 -8.45 13.16 -1.03
N GLY A 29 -7.25 13.26 -1.62
CA GLY A 29 -6.22 14.22 -1.19
C GLY A 29 -5.35 13.75 -0.01
N PHE A 30 -5.55 12.53 0.50
CA PHE A 30 -4.65 11.98 1.51
C PHE A 30 -3.33 11.57 0.85
N ARG A 31 -2.22 12.09 1.37
CA ARG A 31 -0.87 11.78 0.89
C ARG A 31 -0.10 11.02 1.96
N ALA A 32 0.80 10.15 1.52
CA ALA A 32 1.76 9.53 2.43
C ALA A 32 2.56 10.63 3.15
N PRO A 33 2.90 10.46 4.44
CA PRO A 33 3.79 11.37 5.14
C PRO A 33 5.09 11.63 4.38
N GLU A 34 5.60 12.85 4.46
CA GLU A 34 6.76 13.31 3.68
C GLU A 34 8.02 12.46 3.93
N HIS A 35 8.24 12.04 5.17
CA HIS A 35 9.38 11.18 5.52
C HIS A 35 9.32 9.80 4.82
N LEU A 36 8.12 9.25 4.59
CA LEU A 36 7.96 8.01 3.83
C LEU A 36 8.23 8.22 2.34
N GLN A 37 7.73 9.32 1.78
CA GLN A 37 7.97 9.66 0.38
C GLN A 37 9.48 9.81 0.10
N ARG A 38 10.21 10.52 0.98
CA ARG A 38 11.68 10.64 0.91
C ARG A 38 12.38 9.30 1.03
N ALA A 39 12.04 8.50 2.05
CA ALA A 39 12.67 7.21 2.26
C ALA A 39 12.54 6.25 1.06
N ILE A 40 11.43 6.32 0.33
CA ILE A 40 11.23 5.57 -0.92
C ILE A 40 12.09 6.15 -2.05
N ALA A 41 12.01 7.47 -2.27
CA ALA A 41 12.74 8.13 -3.35
C ALA A 41 14.25 7.96 -3.23
N ASP A 42 14.80 8.14 -2.03
CA ASP A 42 16.24 8.04 -1.74
C ASP A 42 16.79 6.62 -1.87
N ARG A 43 15.92 5.60 -1.87
CA ARG A 43 16.30 4.19 -1.94
C ARG A 43 15.92 3.52 -3.26
N ILE A 44 15.36 4.26 -4.21
CA ILE A 44 14.81 3.68 -5.44
C ILE A 44 15.86 2.90 -6.24
N GLU A 45 17.11 3.38 -6.26
CA GLU A 45 18.24 2.71 -6.93
C GLU A 45 18.57 1.33 -6.34
N ARG A 46 18.19 1.09 -5.08
CA ARG A 46 18.43 -0.19 -4.38
C ARG A 46 17.28 -1.19 -4.55
N THR A 47 16.26 -0.86 -5.34
CA THR A 47 15.04 -1.68 -5.46
C THR A 47 14.99 -2.58 -6.69
N ASP A 48 15.97 -2.46 -7.60
CA ASP A 48 16.05 -3.27 -8.83
C ASP A 48 16.37 -4.77 -8.58
N PRO A 49 17.28 -5.14 -7.65
CA PRO A 49 17.57 -6.55 -7.40
C PRO A 49 16.38 -7.28 -6.78
N TYR A 50 16.17 -8.53 -7.22
CA TYR A 50 15.25 -9.42 -6.53
C TYR A 50 15.67 -9.63 -5.07
N THR A 51 14.69 -9.54 -4.17
CA THR A 51 14.81 -9.99 -2.79
C THR A 51 14.45 -11.48 -2.66
N HIS A 52 14.71 -12.07 -1.49
CA HIS A 52 14.14 -13.36 -1.12
C HIS A 52 12.63 -13.38 -1.38
N GLN A 53 12.07 -14.54 -1.77
CA GLN A 53 10.65 -14.71 -2.14
C GLN A 53 9.65 -14.24 -1.06
N GLN A 54 10.07 -14.22 0.21
CA GLN A 54 9.25 -13.74 1.34
C GLN A 54 9.32 -12.22 1.53
N GLY A 55 10.14 -11.51 0.75
CA GLY A 55 10.42 -10.08 0.92
C GLY A 55 11.72 -9.80 1.67
N LEU A 56 11.95 -8.51 1.94
CA LEU A 56 13.16 -8.01 2.59
C LEU A 56 13.25 -8.52 4.05
N PRO A 57 14.38 -9.12 4.47
CA PRO A 57 14.57 -9.56 5.85
C PRO A 57 14.32 -8.46 6.88
N GLU A 58 14.85 -7.25 6.67
CA GLU A 58 14.69 -6.15 7.64
C GLU A 58 13.22 -5.70 7.76
N ALA A 59 12.46 -5.76 6.67
CA ALA A 59 11.04 -5.44 6.69
C ALA A 59 10.24 -6.48 7.49
N ARG A 60 10.55 -7.77 7.31
CA ARG A 60 9.90 -8.86 8.06
C ARG A 60 10.22 -8.80 9.54
N GLU A 61 11.46 -8.48 9.91
CA GLU A 61 11.84 -8.25 11.31
C GLU A 61 11.06 -7.10 11.94
N ALA A 62 10.97 -5.96 11.25
CA ALA A 62 10.23 -4.80 11.73
C ALA A 62 8.72 -5.10 11.93
N ILE A 63 8.10 -5.81 10.97
CA ILE A 63 6.69 -6.21 11.06
C ILE A 63 6.47 -7.18 12.22
N ALA A 64 7.30 -8.22 12.35
CA ALA A 64 7.18 -9.18 13.45
C ALA A 64 7.32 -8.49 14.82
N ALA A 65 8.31 -7.60 14.98
CA ALA A 65 8.49 -6.81 16.20
C ALA A 65 7.28 -5.91 16.51
N PHE A 66 6.74 -5.23 15.49
CA PHE A 66 5.53 -4.42 15.62
C PHE A 66 4.32 -5.24 16.11
N HIS A 67 4.09 -6.42 15.54
CA HIS A 67 3.00 -7.29 15.97
C HIS A 67 3.21 -7.88 17.37
N LYS A 68 4.45 -8.22 17.75
CA LYS A 68 4.77 -8.61 19.14
C LYS A 68 4.39 -7.53 20.12
N ALA A 69 4.78 -6.28 19.85
CA ALA A 69 4.46 -5.13 20.69
C ALA A 69 2.93 -4.87 20.82
N ARG A 70 2.14 -5.33 19.83
CA ARG A 70 0.68 -5.19 19.81
C ARG A 70 -0.08 -6.42 20.33
N GLY A 71 0.60 -7.31 21.05
CA GLY A 71 -0.04 -8.45 21.74
C GLY A 71 -0.08 -9.73 20.90
N THR A 72 0.73 -9.85 19.85
CA THR A 72 0.92 -11.11 19.10
C THR A 72 2.30 -11.70 19.43
N PRO A 73 2.48 -12.35 20.59
CA PRO A 73 3.80 -12.77 21.09
C PRO A 73 4.52 -13.77 20.17
N ASN A 74 3.74 -14.56 19.42
CA ASN A 74 4.24 -15.60 18.51
C ASN A 74 4.49 -15.08 17.07
N ALA A 75 4.41 -13.76 16.82
CA ALA A 75 4.80 -13.21 15.53
C ALA A 75 6.29 -13.45 15.29
N SER A 76 6.68 -13.94 14.13
CA SER A 76 8.09 -14.17 13.78
C SER A 76 8.35 -13.75 12.33
N PRO A 77 9.58 -13.34 11.97
CA PRO A 77 9.90 -12.89 10.61
C PRO A 77 9.62 -13.94 9.52
N GLU A 78 9.61 -15.23 9.86
CA GLU A 78 9.35 -16.35 8.95
C GLU A 78 7.85 -16.52 8.66
N ARG A 79 6.99 -15.83 9.43
CA ARG A 79 5.52 -15.87 9.34
C ARG A 79 4.90 -14.51 9.03
N VAL A 80 5.73 -13.55 8.58
CA VAL A 80 5.28 -12.27 8.03
C VAL A 80 4.88 -12.47 6.57
#